data_AF-A0AB34JSY4-F1
#
_entry.id   AF-A0AB34JSY4-F1
#
_cell.length_a   1.000
_cell.length_b   1.000
_cell.length_c   1.000
_cell.angle_alpha   90.00
_cell.angle_beta   90.00
_cell.angle_gamma   90.00
#
_symmetry.space_group_name_H-M   'P 1'
#
loop_
_entity.id
_entity.type
_entity.pdbx_description
1 polymer ?
#
loop_
_entity_poly.entity_id
_entity_poly.type
_entity_poly.pdbx_seq_one_letter_code
_entity_poly.pdbx_strand_id
1 'polypeptide(L)'
;MLWLLLAPRLPRPLHVRGGVQAKATLSDASSDPLGLDAIRQGILDAVTADTQRTQADAQLVALFGESIAPFEPAVYAPELTLEERARAILALSQSLDLVEEAVRGPMLTGKSLSIADAHFFPSMCLLHKTLPTHFGWSEWTEEAIFWKRPRLHAWFELMLYEPAARKAERKVAIALSRLRVDWDQIAAPIPTASFRTFARHAL
;
A
#
# COMPACT_ATOMS: atom_id res chain seq x y z
N MET A 1 -1.57 32.50 30.95
CA MET A 1 -2.40 31.96 29.85
C MET A 1 -1.84 32.44 28.52
N LEU A 2 -0.87 31.71 27.94
CA LEU A 2 -0.34 32.00 26.61
C LEU A 2 0.07 30.68 25.94
N TRP A 3 -0.92 29.87 25.55
CA TRP A 3 -0.75 28.71 24.68
C TRP A 3 -1.16 29.13 23.27
N LEU A 4 -0.25 29.79 22.56
CA LEU A 4 -0.44 30.17 21.15
C LEU A 4 0.36 29.22 20.26
N LEU A 5 -0.38 28.30 19.64
CA LEU A 5 -0.23 27.84 18.26
C LEU A 5 1.16 27.35 17.81
N LEU A 6 1.52 26.13 18.23
CA LEU A 6 2.36 25.24 17.44
C LEU A 6 1.45 24.36 16.58
N ALA A 7 0.90 24.94 15.50
CA ALA A 7 0.33 24.11 14.44
C ALA A 7 1.49 23.35 13.76
N PRO A 8 1.43 22.01 13.64
CA PRO A 8 2.43 21.27 12.90
C PRO A 8 2.44 21.80 11.47
N ARG A 9 3.58 22.34 11.02
CA ARG A 9 3.77 22.75 9.63
C ARG A 9 3.55 21.51 8.77
N LEU A 10 2.50 21.54 7.97
CA LEU A 10 2.25 20.52 6.96
C LEU A 10 3.51 20.38 6.10
N PRO A 11 4.01 19.16 5.85
CA PRO A 11 5.07 18.98 4.88
C PRO A 11 4.61 19.55 3.55
N ARG A 12 5.55 20.21 2.84
CA ARG A 12 5.33 20.74 1.50
C ARG A 12 4.70 19.65 0.62
N PRO A 13 3.82 20.01 -0.34
CA PRO A 13 3.25 19.04 -1.27
C PRO A 13 4.38 18.17 -1.82
N LEU A 14 4.28 16.86 -1.59
CA LEU A 14 5.21 15.84 -2.04
C LEU A 14 5.31 15.95 -3.57
N HIS A 15 6.22 16.79 -4.05
CA HIS A 15 6.59 16.78 -5.44
C HIS A 15 7.40 15.51 -5.62
N VAL A 16 6.79 14.51 -6.26
CA VAL A 16 7.49 13.32 -6.77
C VAL A 16 8.55 13.83 -7.73
N ARG A 17 9.75 14.07 -7.21
CA ARG A 17 10.87 14.67 -7.95
C ARG A 17 11.50 13.55 -8.78
N GLY A 18 11.05 13.41 -10.02
CA GLY A 18 11.79 12.72 -11.07
C GLY A 18 11.99 11.20 -10.89
N GLY A 19 11.07 10.50 -10.24
CA GLY A 19 11.00 9.04 -10.33
C GLY A 19 10.38 8.65 -11.67
N VAL A 20 11.09 7.82 -12.44
CA VAL A 20 10.67 7.17 -13.69
C VAL A 20 9.15 7.15 -13.83
N GLN A 21 8.59 8.02 -14.67
CA GLN A 21 7.21 7.87 -15.12
C GLN A 21 7.20 6.62 -16.00
N ALA A 22 7.12 5.46 -15.37
CA ALA A 22 6.77 4.23 -16.04
C ALA A 22 5.34 4.42 -16.50
N LYS A 23 5.18 4.94 -17.72
CA LYS A 23 3.94 4.89 -18.48
C LYS A 23 3.72 3.43 -18.89
N ALA A 24 3.57 2.57 -17.89
CA ALA A 24 3.12 1.20 -18.06
C ALA A 24 1.64 1.31 -18.43
N THR A 25 1.38 1.41 -19.73
CA THR A 25 0.04 1.31 -20.28
C THR A 25 -0.39 -0.15 -20.14
N LEU A 26 -0.73 -0.58 -18.92
CA LEU A 26 -1.42 -1.84 -18.71
C LEU A 26 -2.83 -1.66 -19.27
N SER A 27 -3.12 -2.43 -20.33
CA SER A 27 -4.29 -2.24 -21.20
C SER A 27 -5.61 -2.33 -20.45
N ASP A 28 -6.62 -1.60 -20.96
CA ASP A 28 -8.04 -1.74 -20.63
C ASP A 28 -8.47 -3.23 -20.65
N ALA A 29 -8.48 -3.87 -19.49
CA ALA A 29 -9.19 -5.10 -19.24
C ALA A 29 -9.88 -4.95 -17.89
N SER A 30 -11.21 -4.81 -17.93
CA SER A 30 -12.11 -4.72 -16.78
C SER A 30 -12.20 -6.05 -16.01
N SER A 31 -11.08 -6.63 -15.65
CA SER A 31 -11.03 -7.76 -14.75
C SER A 31 -10.14 -7.32 -13.60
N ASP A 32 -10.75 -6.85 -12.52
CA ASP A 32 -10.17 -6.91 -11.18
C ASP A 32 -10.34 -8.37 -10.73
N PRO A 33 -9.40 -9.29 -11.04
CA PRO A 33 -9.61 -10.72 -10.81
C PRO A 33 -9.68 -11.05 -9.31
N LEU A 34 -9.17 -10.13 -8.48
CA LEU A 34 -9.18 -10.24 -7.04
C LEU A 34 -10.42 -9.61 -6.39
N GLY A 35 -11.18 -8.80 -7.14
CA GLY A 35 -12.30 -8.04 -6.60
C GLY A 35 -11.88 -7.04 -5.52
N LEU A 36 -10.66 -6.51 -5.59
CA LEU A 36 -10.12 -5.55 -4.63
C LEU A 36 -10.99 -4.30 -4.52
N ASP A 37 -11.59 -3.81 -5.59
CA ASP A 37 -12.48 -2.64 -5.52
C ASP A 37 -13.75 -2.92 -4.72
N ALA A 38 -14.36 -4.10 -4.92
CA ALA A 38 -15.50 -4.54 -4.13
C ALA A 38 -15.12 -4.80 -2.66
N ILE A 39 -13.87 -5.19 -2.40
CA ILE A 39 -13.34 -5.36 -1.05
C ILE A 39 -13.12 -4.00 -0.38
N ARG A 40 -12.51 -3.03 -1.08
CA ARG A 40 -12.35 -1.63 -0.63
C ARG A 40 -13.69 -1.01 -0.29
N GLN A 41 -14.69 -1.17 -1.16
CA GLN A 41 -16.04 -0.68 -0.93
C GLN A 41 -16.64 -1.23 0.37
N GLY A 42 -16.41 -2.51 0.68
CA GLY A 42 -16.89 -3.11 1.92
C GLY A 42 -16.26 -2.53 3.19
N ILE A 43 -15.05 -1.94 3.12
CA ILE A 43 -14.47 -1.18 4.23
C ILE A 43 -15.05 0.24 4.24
N LEU A 44 -15.17 0.88 3.07
CA LEU A 44 -15.76 2.21 2.94
C LEU A 44 -17.19 2.28 3.50
N ASP A 45 -18.00 1.25 3.30
CA ASP A 45 -19.36 1.16 3.85
C ASP A 45 -19.36 1.12 5.40
N ALA A 46 -18.27 0.67 6.02
CA ALA A 46 -18.08 0.64 7.47
C ALA A 46 -17.44 1.93 8.01
N VAL A 47 -16.78 2.72 7.17
CA VAL A 47 -16.32 4.07 7.50
C VAL A 47 -17.57 4.94 7.65
N THR A 48 -17.99 5.20 8.89
CA THR A 48 -19.24 5.92 9.19
C THR A 48 -19.33 7.27 8.46
N ALA A 49 -20.55 7.69 8.15
CA ALA A 49 -20.84 8.96 7.45
C ALA A 49 -20.27 10.23 8.13
N ASP A 50 -19.95 10.16 9.43
CA ASP A 50 -19.32 11.26 10.18
C ASP A 50 -17.81 11.40 9.94
N THR A 51 -17.22 10.54 9.11
CA THR A 51 -15.82 10.65 8.72
C THR A 51 -15.67 11.83 7.75
N GLN A 52 -15.32 13.00 8.29
CA GLN A 52 -15.01 14.16 7.46
C GLN A 52 -13.84 13.83 6.55
N ARG A 53 -14.06 13.87 5.24
CA ARG A 53 -12.99 13.73 4.25
C ARG A 53 -12.03 14.91 4.41
N THR A 54 -10.83 14.62 4.88
CA THR A 54 -9.80 15.63 5.06
C THR A 54 -8.98 15.82 3.78
N GLN A 55 -8.24 16.94 3.71
CA GLN A 55 -7.26 17.13 2.63
C GLN A 55 -6.17 16.05 2.67
N ALA A 56 -5.79 15.55 3.85
CA ALA A 56 -4.84 14.47 4.00
C ALA A 56 -5.37 13.15 3.40
N ASP A 57 -6.66 12.85 3.58
CA ASP A 57 -7.29 11.68 2.95
C ASP A 57 -7.24 11.78 1.43
N ALA A 58 -7.62 12.93 0.88
CA ALA A 58 -7.58 13.14 -0.57
C ALA A 58 -6.17 12.97 -1.14
N GLN A 59 -5.13 13.44 -0.44
CA GLN A 59 -3.74 13.28 -0.86
C GLN A 59 -3.29 11.82 -0.84
N LEU A 60 -3.63 11.07 0.22
CA LEU A 60 -3.27 9.65 0.31
C LEU A 60 -4.04 8.80 -0.70
N VAL A 61 -5.33 9.08 -0.92
CA VAL A 61 -6.12 8.37 -1.94
C VAL A 61 -5.57 8.66 -3.34
N ALA A 62 -5.14 9.89 -3.63
CA ALA A 62 -4.47 10.21 -4.89
C ALA A 62 -3.14 9.46 -5.02
N LEU A 63 -2.29 9.48 -3.99
CA LEU A 63 -1.04 8.72 -3.95
C LEU A 63 -1.28 7.23 -4.22
N PHE A 64 -2.28 6.65 -3.56
CA PHE A 64 -2.70 5.26 -3.77
C PHE A 64 -3.04 4.97 -5.24
N GLY A 65 -3.93 5.78 -5.82
CA GLY A 65 -4.38 5.60 -7.20
C GLY A 65 -3.28 5.81 -8.24
N GLU A 66 -2.29 6.65 -7.94
CA GLU A 66 -1.19 6.95 -8.85
C GLU A 66 -0.01 5.98 -8.72
N SER A 67 0.23 5.42 -7.52
CA SER A 67 1.51 4.79 -7.21
C SER A 67 1.43 3.42 -6.53
N ILE A 68 0.24 2.95 -6.13
CA ILE A 68 0.05 1.60 -5.58
C ILE A 68 -0.90 0.79 -6.46
N ALA A 69 -2.13 1.27 -6.66
CA ALA A 69 -3.17 0.54 -7.38
C ALA A 69 -2.74 0.04 -8.77
N PRO A 70 -2.07 0.87 -9.61
CA PRO A 70 -1.65 0.44 -10.95
C PRO A 70 -0.61 -0.70 -10.94
N PHE A 71 0.12 -0.89 -9.84
CA PHE A 71 1.17 -1.89 -9.72
C PHE A 71 0.74 -3.14 -8.96
N GLU A 72 -0.49 -3.21 -8.43
CA GLU A 72 -1.04 -4.42 -7.80
C GLU A 72 -0.93 -5.68 -8.67
N PRO A 73 -1.20 -5.62 -10.00
CA PRO A 73 -1.00 -6.78 -10.88
C PRO A 73 0.43 -7.34 -10.87
N ALA A 74 1.44 -6.54 -10.54
CA ALA A 74 2.83 -6.98 -10.50
C ALA A 74 3.08 -8.15 -9.54
N VAL A 75 2.23 -8.38 -8.54
CA VAL A 75 2.45 -9.48 -7.60
C VAL A 75 1.67 -10.75 -7.95
N TYR A 76 0.88 -10.78 -9.04
CA TYR A 76 0.08 -11.97 -9.39
C TYR A 76 -0.22 -12.17 -10.89
N ALA A 77 -0.14 -11.14 -11.72
CA ALA A 77 -0.52 -11.21 -13.13
C ALA A 77 0.54 -11.95 -13.96
N PRO A 78 0.22 -13.08 -14.64
CA PRO A 78 1.20 -13.89 -15.37
C PRO A 78 1.74 -13.25 -16.64
N GLU A 79 1.03 -12.28 -17.21
CA GLU A 79 1.38 -11.62 -18.48
C GLU A 79 2.57 -10.66 -18.38
N LEU A 80 2.98 -10.26 -17.17
CA LEU A 80 4.11 -9.37 -16.96
C LEU A 80 5.45 -10.13 -17.08
N THR A 81 6.36 -9.58 -17.88
CA THR A 81 7.74 -10.06 -17.92
C THR A 81 8.42 -9.86 -16.55
N LEU A 82 9.49 -10.62 -16.29
CA LEU A 82 10.26 -10.49 -15.04
C LEU A 82 10.81 -9.07 -14.86
N GLU A 83 11.23 -8.41 -15.95
CA GLU A 83 11.76 -7.04 -15.88
C GLU A 83 10.68 -6.02 -15.52
N GLU A 84 9.52 -6.07 -16.19
CA GLU A 84 8.38 -5.19 -15.88
C GLU A 84 7.90 -5.39 -14.45
N ARG A 85 7.84 -6.65 -14.01
CA ARG A 85 7.49 -7.02 -12.66
C ARG A 85 8.47 -6.45 -11.63
N ALA A 86 9.77 -6.62 -11.85
CA ALA A 86 10.80 -6.08 -10.97
C ALA A 86 10.71 -4.55 -10.86
N ARG A 87 10.48 -3.86 -11.99
CA ARG A 87 10.29 -2.40 -12.02
C ARG A 87 9.05 -1.97 -11.25
N ALA A 88 7.93 -2.67 -11.41
CA ALA A 88 6.69 -2.37 -10.71
C ALA A 88 6.77 -2.66 -9.20
N ILE A 89 7.40 -3.76 -8.79
CA ILE A 89 7.62 -4.09 -7.38
C ILE A 89 8.59 -3.09 -6.72
N LEU A 90 9.60 -2.60 -7.45
CA LEU A 90 10.43 -1.49 -6.97
C LEU A 90 9.62 -0.20 -6.79
N ALA A 91 8.74 0.14 -7.74
CA ALA A 91 7.87 1.31 -7.65
C ALA A 91 6.87 1.20 -6.48
N LEU A 92 6.34 -0.01 -6.21
CA LEU A 92 5.56 -0.30 -5.01
C LEU A 92 6.39 -0.04 -3.75
N SER A 93 7.61 -0.57 -3.67
CA SER A 93 8.50 -0.39 -2.52
C SER A 93 8.73 1.10 -2.20
N GLN A 94 9.03 1.91 -3.22
CA GLN A 94 9.25 3.35 -3.07
C GLN A 94 7.96 4.08 -2.66
N SER A 95 6.82 3.66 -3.20
CA SER A 95 5.52 4.23 -2.83
C SER A 95 5.17 3.95 -1.37
N LEU A 96 5.49 2.76 -0.86
CA LEU A 96 5.30 2.42 0.56
C LEU A 96 6.18 3.28 1.48
N ASP A 97 7.37 3.69 1.03
CA ASP A 97 8.21 4.65 1.78
C ASP A 97 7.53 6.04 1.87
N LEU A 98 6.92 6.51 0.77
CA LEU A 98 6.16 7.78 0.77
C LEU A 98 4.93 7.70 1.67
N VAL A 99 4.24 6.56 1.69
CA VAL A 99 3.07 6.34 2.55
C VAL A 99 3.50 6.32 4.02
N GLU A 100 4.58 5.60 4.35
CA GLU A 100 5.18 5.63 5.68
C GLU A 100 5.44 7.08 6.12
N GLU A 101 6.11 7.88 5.28
CA GLU A 101 6.34 9.31 5.55
C GLU A 101 5.05 10.11 5.75
N ALA A 102 3.99 9.76 5.02
CA ALA A 102 2.70 10.43 5.07
C ALA A 102 1.81 10.03 6.26
N VAL A 103 2.07 8.91 6.95
CA VAL A 103 1.27 8.49 8.12
C VAL A 103 1.30 9.55 9.24
N ARG A 104 0.13 9.91 9.78
CA ARG A 104 -0.05 10.96 10.81
C ARG A 104 -0.61 10.48 12.15
N GLY A 105 -0.90 9.19 12.31
CA GLY A 105 -1.44 8.67 13.56
C GLY A 105 -1.53 7.15 13.58
N PRO A 106 -2.32 6.59 14.51
CA PRO A 106 -2.65 5.16 14.52
C PRO A 106 -3.34 4.71 13.21
N MET A 107 -4.12 5.60 12.61
CA MET A 107 -4.68 5.47 11.26
C MET A 107 -3.89 6.33 10.28
N LEU A 108 -4.02 6.08 8.97
CA LEU A 108 -3.17 6.72 7.96
C LEU A 108 -3.18 8.26 8.06
N THR A 109 -4.35 8.86 8.28
CA THR A 109 -4.51 10.33 8.33
C THR A 109 -4.83 10.88 9.72
N GLY A 110 -4.89 10.05 10.75
CA GLY A 110 -5.22 10.52 12.09
C GLY A 110 -5.55 9.43 13.11
N LYS A 111 -6.52 9.72 13.98
CA LYS A 111 -6.90 8.85 15.11
C LYS A 111 -8.03 7.88 14.79
N SER A 112 -8.82 8.18 13.76
CA SER A 112 -10.02 7.43 13.38
C SER A 112 -9.86 6.85 12.00
N LEU A 113 -10.51 5.71 11.77
CA LEU A 113 -10.56 5.07 10.46
C LEU A 113 -11.08 6.04 9.41
N SER A 114 -10.43 6.09 8.26
CA SER A 114 -10.74 7.01 7.18
C SER A 114 -10.87 6.31 5.83
N ILE A 115 -11.26 7.09 4.83
CA ILE A 115 -11.32 6.66 3.43
C ILE A 115 -9.92 6.19 2.96
N ALA A 116 -8.85 6.84 3.40
CA ALA A 116 -7.49 6.42 3.02
C ALA A 116 -7.21 4.99 3.50
N ASP A 117 -7.55 4.66 4.74
CA ASP A 117 -7.35 3.30 5.29
C ASP A 117 -8.09 2.25 4.46
N ALA A 118 -9.33 2.55 4.07
CA ALA A 118 -10.16 1.67 3.25
C ALA A 118 -9.59 1.39 1.86
N HIS A 119 -8.94 2.39 1.24
CA HIS A 119 -8.29 2.22 -0.07
C HIS A 119 -7.02 1.37 0.03
N PHE A 120 -6.16 1.64 1.01
CA PHE A 120 -4.85 0.99 1.14
C PHE A 120 -4.92 -0.45 1.68
N PHE A 121 -5.82 -0.71 2.63
CA PHE A 121 -5.77 -1.94 3.42
C PHE A 121 -5.90 -3.23 2.58
N PRO A 122 -6.80 -3.35 1.59
CA PRO A 122 -6.88 -4.55 0.76
C PRO A 122 -5.61 -4.82 -0.04
N SER A 123 -4.97 -3.77 -0.57
CA SER A 123 -3.70 -3.87 -1.29
C SER A 123 -2.57 -4.29 -0.35
N MET A 124 -2.54 -3.75 0.87
CA MET A 124 -1.55 -4.16 1.88
C MET A 124 -1.73 -5.62 2.29
N CYS A 125 -2.96 -6.12 2.39
CA CYS A 125 -3.22 -7.55 2.58
C CYS A 125 -2.69 -8.41 1.41
N LEU A 126 -2.90 -7.95 0.17
CA LEU A 126 -2.40 -8.60 -1.03
C LEU A 126 -0.86 -8.69 -0.98
N LEU A 127 -0.17 -7.56 -0.78
CA LEU A 127 1.28 -7.50 -0.72
C LEU A 127 1.82 -8.36 0.43
N HIS A 128 1.24 -8.24 1.62
CA HIS A 128 1.64 -9.00 2.82
C HIS A 128 1.55 -10.51 2.66
N LYS A 129 0.60 -11.01 1.87
CA LYS A 129 0.46 -12.45 1.61
C LYS A 129 1.34 -12.93 0.46
N THR A 130 1.56 -12.09 -0.55
CA THR A 130 2.24 -12.51 -1.80
C THR A 130 3.75 -12.31 -1.75
N LEU A 131 4.23 -11.14 -1.32
CA LEU A 131 5.65 -10.80 -1.40
C LEU A 131 6.54 -11.69 -0.51
N PRO A 132 6.19 -11.97 0.76
CA PRO A 132 6.99 -12.88 1.59
C PRO A 132 6.97 -14.32 1.05
N THR A 133 5.80 -14.78 0.60
CA THR A 133 5.58 -16.18 0.18
C THR A 133 6.26 -16.52 -1.14
N HIS A 134 6.24 -15.59 -2.10
CA HIS A 134 6.68 -15.86 -3.47
C HIS A 134 7.94 -15.06 -3.87
N PHE A 135 8.11 -13.83 -3.38
CA PHE A 135 9.18 -12.93 -3.85
C PHE A 135 10.37 -12.81 -2.89
N GLY A 136 10.39 -13.58 -1.79
CA GLY A 136 11.49 -13.59 -0.83
C GLY A 136 11.55 -12.36 0.09
N TRP A 137 10.49 -11.55 0.14
CA TRP A 137 10.36 -10.40 1.05
C TRP A 137 9.94 -10.83 2.46
N SER A 138 10.64 -11.82 3.01
CA SER A 138 10.37 -12.30 4.36
C SER A 138 10.69 -11.23 5.40
N GLU A 139 10.11 -11.33 6.59
CA GLU A 139 10.39 -10.45 7.74
C GLU A 139 11.87 -10.40 8.17
N TRP A 140 12.66 -11.39 7.75
CA TRP A 140 14.09 -11.51 8.04
C TRP A 140 15.00 -10.83 7.01
N THR A 141 14.44 -10.30 5.92
CA THR A 141 15.21 -9.60 4.89
C THR A 141 15.00 -8.10 4.99
N GLU A 142 15.98 -7.34 4.50
CA GLU A 142 15.79 -5.89 4.36
C GLU A 142 14.61 -5.59 3.43
N GLU A 143 14.25 -6.50 2.52
CA GLU A 143 13.09 -6.38 1.62
C GLU A 143 11.72 -6.49 2.28
N ALA A 144 11.63 -6.86 3.57
CA ALA A 144 10.34 -6.98 4.23
C ALA A 144 9.47 -5.74 4.02
N ILE A 145 8.17 -5.96 3.79
CA ILE A 145 7.19 -4.89 3.54
C ILE A 145 7.23 -3.81 4.63
N PHE A 146 7.51 -4.21 5.87
CA PHE A 146 7.56 -3.32 7.03
C PHE A 146 8.98 -2.92 7.46
N TRP A 147 10.03 -3.36 6.75
CA TRP A 147 11.40 -2.95 7.05
C TRP A 147 11.54 -1.45 6.96
N LYS A 148 11.91 -0.80 8.07
CA LYS A 148 11.99 0.66 8.24
C LYS A 148 10.67 1.41 7.94
N ARG A 149 9.52 0.73 8.05
CA ARG A 149 8.18 1.33 7.94
C ARG A 149 7.33 1.05 9.19
N PRO A 150 7.78 1.49 10.39
CA PRO A 150 7.14 1.12 11.65
C PRO A 150 5.73 1.71 11.81
N ARG A 151 5.44 2.89 11.25
CA ARG A 151 4.09 3.49 11.34
C ARG A 151 3.12 2.70 10.47
N LEU A 152 3.55 2.32 9.27
CA LEU A 152 2.76 1.49 8.38
C LEU A 152 2.53 0.09 8.97
N HIS A 153 3.53 -0.48 9.64
CA HIS A 153 3.35 -1.76 10.35
C HIS A 153 2.33 -1.64 11.47
N ALA A 154 2.49 -0.65 12.35
CA ALA A 154 1.56 -0.42 13.45
C ALA A 154 0.12 -0.17 12.97
N TRP A 155 -0.04 0.59 11.88
CA TRP A 155 -1.32 0.79 11.22
C TRP A 155 -1.91 -0.52 10.70
N PHE A 156 -1.12 -1.35 10.01
CA PHE A 156 -1.59 -2.61 9.45
C PHE A 156 -2.06 -3.57 10.56
N GLU A 157 -1.30 -3.69 11.64
CA GLU A 157 -1.68 -4.50 12.80
C GLU A 157 -2.96 -3.97 13.45
N LEU A 158 -3.10 -2.65 13.60
CA LEU A 158 -4.30 -2.04 14.17
C LEU A 158 -5.55 -2.31 13.30
N MET A 159 -5.40 -2.22 11.98
CA MET A 159 -6.48 -2.53 11.04
C MET A 159 -6.97 -3.98 11.16
N LEU A 160 -6.13 -4.95 11.54
CA LEU A 160 -6.57 -6.33 11.73
C LEU A 160 -7.56 -6.51 12.91
N TYR A 161 -7.66 -5.53 13.82
CA TYR A 161 -8.67 -5.50 14.87
C TYR A 161 -10.03 -4.97 14.38
N GLU A 162 -10.07 -4.24 13.28
CA GLU A 162 -11.32 -3.70 12.71
C GLU A 162 -12.13 -4.82 12.01
N PRO A 163 -13.40 -5.06 12.36
CA PRO A 163 -14.18 -6.16 11.79
C PRO A 163 -14.31 -6.11 10.27
N ALA A 164 -14.47 -4.92 9.69
CA ALA A 164 -14.58 -4.74 8.25
C ALA A 164 -13.26 -5.04 7.53
N ALA A 165 -12.14 -4.58 8.08
CA ALA A 165 -10.80 -4.85 7.59
C ALA A 165 -10.47 -6.35 7.71
N ARG A 166 -10.75 -6.99 8.84
CA ARG A 166 -10.55 -8.44 8.99
C ARG A 166 -11.39 -9.26 8.01
N LYS A 167 -12.57 -8.78 7.62
CA LYS A 167 -13.37 -9.39 6.55
C LYS A 167 -12.71 -9.18 5.18
N ALA A 168 -12.16 -7.99 4.92
CA ALA A 168 -11.41 -7.70 3.70
C ALA A 168 -10.16 -8.59 3.57
N GLU A 169 -9.38 -8.74 4.63
CA GLU A 169 -8.17 -9.58 4.67
C GLU A 169 -8.48 -11.05 4.28
N ARG A 170 -9.58 -11.59 4.82
CA ARG A 170 -10.07 -12.93 4.44
C ARG A 170 -10.53 -13.00 2.99
N LYS A 171 -11.25 -11.98 2.50
CA LYS A 171 -11.68 -11.94 1.09
C LYS A 171 -10.49 -11.90 0.14
N VAL A 172 -9.46 -11.12 0.46
CA VAL A 172 -8.20 -11.08 -0.31
C VAL A 172 -7.54 -12.45 -0.32
N ALA A 173 -7.43 -13.12 0.83
CA ALA A 173 -6.87 -14.48 0.89
C ALA A 173 -7.65 -15.49 0.04
N ILE A 174 -8.99 -15.46 0.10
CA ILE A 174 -9.85 -16.31 -0.72
C ILE A 174 -9.65 -16.00 -2.21
N ALA A 175 -9.61 -14.72 -2.58
CA ALA A 175 -9.40 -14.31 -3.97
C ALA A 175 -8.04 -14.78 -4.49
N LEU A 176 -6.97 -14.59 -3.71
CA LEU A 176 -5.63 -15.12 -4.02
C LEU A 176 -5.62 -16.64 -4.20
N SER A 177 -6.29 -17.40 -3.33
CA SER A 177 -6.33 -18.87 -3.46
C SER A 177 -7.06 -19.36 -4.73
N ARG A 178 -7.91 -18.51 -5.32
CA ARG A 178 -8.63 -18.81 -6.57
C ARG A 178 -7.83 -18.42 -7.79
N LEU A 179 -6.83 -17.53 -7.64
CA LEU A 179 -5.89 -17.24 -8.70
C LEU A 179 -5.08 -18.51 -8.98
N ARG A 180 -5.25 -19.07 -10.18
CA ARG A 180 -4.47 -20.23 -10.64
C ARG A 180 -3.14 -19.78 -11.22
N VAL A 181 -2.37 -19.04 -10.42
CA VAL A 181 -1.08 -18.48 -10.82
C VAL A 181 -0.01 -19.56 -10.69
N ASP A 182 0.77 -19.73 -11.75
CA ASP A 182 2.00 -20.53 -11.72
C ASP A 182 3.11 -19.68 -11.10
N TRP A 183 3.27 -19.79 -9.79
CA TRP A 183 4.23 -18.99 -9.04
C TRP A 183 5.67 -19.28 -9.45
N ASP A 184 5.99 -20.49 -9.89
CA ASP A 184 7.36 -20.85 -10.30
C ASP A 184 7.78 -20.10 -11.58
N GLN A 185 6.82 -19.69 -12.41
CA GLN A 185 7.09 -18.91 -13.62
C GLN A 185 7.24 -17.41 -13.37
N ILE A 186 6.58 -16.87 -12.34
CA ILE A 186 6.50 -15.42 -12.14
C ILE A 186 7.29 -14.93 -10.92
N ALA A 187 7.55 -15.82 -9.97
CA ALA A 187 8.19 -15.48 -8.72
C ALA A 187 9.71 -15.52 -8.89
N ALA A 188 10.35 -14.40 -8.61
CA ALA A 188 11.78 -14.29 -8.53
C ALA A 188 12.13 -13.36 -7.36
N PRO A 189 13.27 -13.58 -6.66
CA PRO A 189 13.75 -12.60 -5.69
C PRO A 189 13.97 -11.25 -6.38
N ILE A 190 13.27 -10.22 -5.91
CA ILE A 190 13.38 -8.86 -6.44
C ILE A 190 13.98 -7.97 -5.34
N PRO A 191 15.30 -7.66 -5.41
CA PRO A 191 15.94 -6.79 -4.43
C PRO A 191 15.56 -5.33 -4.66
N THR A 192 15.10 -4.65 -3.61
CA THR A 192 14.75 -3.22 -3.61
C THR A 192 15.49 -2.42 -2.53
N ALA A 193 16.11 -3.08 -1.55
CA ALA A 193 16.80 -2.46 -0.42
C ALA A 193 17.88 -1.46 -0.85
N SER A 194 18.67 -1.79 -1.88
CA SER A 194 19.73 -0.91 -2.41
C SER A 194 19.22 0.38 -3.06
N PHE A 195 17.93 0.45 -3.40
CA PHE A 195 17.32 1.59 -4.10
C PHE A 195 16.42 2.43 -3.18
N ARG A 196 16.18 1.98 -1.96
CA ARG A 196 15.38 2.72 -0.98
C ARG A 196 16.21 3.81 -0.32
N THR A 197 15.68 5.02 -0.35
CA THR A 197 16.25 6.16 0.36
C THR A 197 15.40 6.39 1.59
N PHE A 198 15.88 5.95 2.74
CA PHE A 198 15.21 6.22 4.00
C PHE A 198 15.56 7.64 4.44
N ALA A 199 14.54 8.44 4.80
CA ALA A 199 14.79 9.60 5.64
C ALA A 199 15.58 9.13 6.86
N ARG A 200 16.64 9.85 7.22
CA ARG A 200 17.30 9.66 8.51
C ARG A 200 16.29 10.06 9.59
N HIS A 201 15.42 9.14 9.98
CA HIS A 201 14.67 9.30 11.21
C HIS A 201 15.73 9.48 12.29
N ALA A 202 15.70 10.66 12.95
CA ALA A 202 16.48 10.89 14.14
C ALA A 202 16.05 9.81 15.13
N LEU A 203 16.94 8.83 15.33
CA LEU A 203 16.84 7.87 16.44
C LEU A 203 16.82 8.65 17.76
#